data_AF-A0A081I9R2-F1
#
_entry.id   AF-A0A081I9R2-F1
#
_cell.length_a   1.000
_cell.length_b   1.000
_cell.length_c   1.000
_cell.angle_alpha   90.00
_cell.angle_beta   90.00
_cell.angle_gamma   90.00
#
_symmetry.space_group_name_H-M   'P 1'
#
loop_
_entity.id
_entity.type
_entity.pdbx_description
1 polymer ?
#
loop_
_entity_poly.entity_id
_entity_poly.type
_entity_poly.pdbx_seq_one_letter_code
_entity_poly.pdbx_strand_id
1 'polypeptide(L)'
;MSSENFSQNLKKHMQSLLIRKSNIPYHNQNNIVDIITGVLDKYTDANTNAIQVENAIKNIKEILDKTFGVGWICLIGESFSFNISAKVGI
;
A
#
# COMPACT_ATOMS: atom_id res chain seq x y z
N MET A 1 8.69 25.23 22.51
CA MET A 1 8.39 24.64 21.18
C MET A 1 6.92 24.89 20.90
N SER A 2 6.58 25.61 19.82
CA SER A 2 5.19 25.90 19.47
C SER A 2 4.46 24.62 19.05
N SER A 3 3.21 24.46 19.47
CA SER A 3 2.33 23.32 19.14
C SER A 3 2.20 23.08 17.63
N GLU A 4 2.33 24.13 16.81
CA GLU A 4 2.33 24.07 15.35
C GLU A 4 3.51 23.28 14.78
N ASN A 5 4.71 23.45 15.34
CA ASN A 5 5.91 22.70 14.93
C ASN A 5 5.78 21.20 15.27
N PHE A 6 5.12 20.87 16.37
CA PHE A 6 4.85 19.48 16.76
C PHE A 6 3.88 18.81 15.78
N SER A 7 2.80 19.49 15.41
CA SER A 7 1.81 19.01 14.44
C SER A 7 2.42 18.79 13.05
N GLN A 8 3.29 19.69 12.58
CA GLN A 8 3.97 19.53 11.29
C GLN A 8 4.96 18.35 11.29
N ASN A 9 5.70 18.14 12.38
CA ASN A 9 6.60 16.99 12.50
C ASN A 9 5.82 15.67 12.58
N LEU A 10 4.67 15.64 13.27
CA LEU A 10 3.78 14.48 13.28
C LEU A 10 3.25 14.15 11.89
N LYS A 11 2.79 15.15 11.12
CA LYS A 11 2.30 14.93 9.75
C LYS A 11 3.37 14.33 8.84
N LYS A 12 4.63 14.79 8.96
CA LYS A 12 5.76 14.19 8.23
C LYS A 12 6.01 12.75 8.66
N HIS A 13 5.92 12.46 9.96
CA HIS A 13 6.09 11.10 10.45
C HIS A 13 4.95 10.16 10.00
N MET A 14 3.72 10.67 9.88
CA MET A 14 2.56 9.89 9.40
C MET A 14 2.64 9.48 7.92
N GLN A 15 3.55 10.07 7.14
CA GLN A 15 3.79 9.68 5.75
C GLN A 15 4.67 8.42 5.63
N SER A 16 5.20 7.90 6.74
CA SER A 16 6.00 6.67 6.71
C SER A 16 5.13 5.44 6.45
N LEU A 17 5.49 4.66 5.43
CA LEU A 17 4.89 3.35 5.17
C LEU A 17 5.25 2.38 6.30
N LEU A 18 4.23 1.71 6.85
CA LEU A 18 4.40 0.74 7.92
C LEU A 18 3.84 -0.62 7.50
N ILE A 19 4.72 -1.62 7.41
CA ILE A 19 4.34 -3.00 7.12
C ILE A 19 3.97 -3.68 8.44
N ARG A 20 2.68 -3.95 8.64
CA ARG A 20 2.18 -4.54 9.90
C ARG A 20 2.60 -6.00 10.07
N LYS A 21 2.52 -6.80 9.00
CA LYS A 21 2.87 -8.22 8.97
C LYS A 21 3.13 -8.64 7.53
N SER A 22 4.17 -9.43 7.30
CA SER A 22 4.51 -10.01 6.00
C SER A 22 5.04 -11.43 6.22
N ASN A 23 4.68 -12.35 5.32
CA ASN A 23 5.29 -13.68 5.19
C ASN A 23 6.09 -13.81 3.88
N ILE A 24 6.29 -12.69 3.17
CA ILE A 24 7.01 -12.62 1.91
C ILE A 24 8.51 -12.43 2.22
N PRO A 25 9.42 -13.10 1.49
CA PRO A 25 10.85 -12.87 1.63
C PRO A 25 11.25 -11.40 1.46
N TYR A 26 12.23 -10.94 2.23
CA TYR A 26 12.60 -9.51 2.34
C TYR A 26 12.96 -8.86 0.99
N HIS A 27 13.60 -9.61 0.08
CA HIS A 27 13.96 -9.12 -1.25
C HIS A 27 12.72 -8.82 -2.12
N ASN A 28 11.68 -9.65 -2.05
CA ASN A 28 10.41 -9.45 -2.76
C ASN A 28 9.53 -8.41 -2.06
N GLN A 29 9.62 -8.32 -0.73
CA GLN A 29 8.85 -7.37 0.06
C GLN A 29 9.10 -5.91 -0.36
N ASN A 30 10.37 -5.50 -0.50
CA ASN A 30 10.68 -4.12 -0.89
C ASN A 30 10.15 -3.80 -2.29
N ASN A 31 10.33 -4.72 -3.25
CA ASN A 31 9.82 -4.56 -4.61
C ASN A 31 8.29 -4.42 -4.64
N ILE A 32 7.57 -5.24 -3.85
CA ILE A 32 6.11 -5.15 -3.76
C ILE A 32 5.66 -3.82 -3.15
N VAL A 33 6.35 -3.34 -2.11
CA VAL A 33 6.05 -2.05 -1.49
C VAL A 33 6.24 -0.92 -2.51
N ASP A 34 7.35 -0.91 -3.25
CA ASP A 34 7.62 0.10 -4.28
C ASP A 34 6.56 0.09 -5.38
N ILE A 35 6.10 -1.09 -5.81
CA ILE A 35 4.99 -1.23 -6.77
C ILE A 35 3.72 -0.61 -6.20
N ILE A 36 3.34 -0.97 -4.96
CA ILE A 36 2.11 -0.47 -4.34
C ILE A 36 2.16 1.05 -4.21
N THR A 37 3.26 1.60 -3.69
CA THR A 37 3.43 3.04 -3.51
C THR A 37 3.40 3.79 -4.84
N GLY A 38 4.13 3.30 -5.85
CA GLY A 38 4.15 3.95 -7.16
C GLY A 38 2.78 3.94 -7.85
N VAL A 39 1.99 2.88 -7.66
CA VAL A 39 0.61 2.85 -8.17
C VAL A 39 -0.30 3.79 -7.37
N LEU A 40 -0.21 3.80 -6.04
CA LEU A 40 -1.00 4.71 -5.21
C LEU A 40 -0.70 6.18 -5.56
N ASP A 41 0.57 6.56 -5.70
CA ASP A 41 0.96 7.92 -6.08
C ASP A 41 0.39 8.31 -7.45
N LYS A 42 0.36 7.39 -8.40
CA LYS A 42 -0.21 7.61 -9.74
C LYS A 42 -1.73 7.84 -9.72
N TYR A 43 -2.45 7.17 -8.82
CA TYR A 43 -3.92 7.21 -8.73
C TYR A 43 -4.44 8.10 -7.59
N THR A 44 -3.54 8.80 -6.90
CA THR A 44 -3.89 9.81 -5.91
C THR A 44 -4.00 11.16 -6.60
N ASP A 45 -5.15 11.82 -6.44
CA ASP A 45 -5.34 13.17 -6.93
C ASP A 45 -4.55 14.16 -6.06
N ALA A 46 -3.64 14.92 -6.67
CA ALA A 46 -2.73 15.82 -5.98
C ALA A 46 -3.42 16.99 -5.26
N ASN A 47 -4.66 17.33 -5.64
CA ASN A 47 -5.39 18.47 -5.10
C ASN A 47 -6.33 18.07 -3.95
N THR A 48 -6.89 16.86 -4.02
CA THR A 48 -7.90 16.37 -3.08
C THR A 48 -7.38 15.28 -2.13
N ASN A 49 -6.19 14.73 -2.40
CA ASN A 49 -5.66 13.52 -1.76
C ASN A 49 -6.62 12.32 -1.82
N ALA A 50 -7.60 12.36 -2.73
CA ALA A 50 -8.53 11.26 -2.94
C ALA A 50 -7.85 10.20 -3.83
N ILE A 51 -7.89 8.96 -3.39
CA ILE A 51 -7.34 7.83 -4.14
C ILE A 51 -8.43 7.25 -5.03
N GLN A 52 -8.15 7.08 -6.32
CA GLN A 52 -9.02 6.29 -7.22
C GLN A 52 -8.85 4.80 -6.94
N VAL A 53 -9.48 4.31 -5.87
CA VAL A 53 -9.28 2.97 -5.32
C VAL A 53 -9.50 1.86 -6.35
N GLU A 54 -10.58 1.93 -7.13
CA GLU A 54 -10.94 0.91 -8.14
C GLU A 54 -9.89 0.73 -9.24
N ASN A 55 -9.29 1.84 -9.69
CA ASN A 55 -8.26 1.79 -10.72
C ASN A 55 -6.91 1.34 -10.12
N ALA A 56 -6.59 1.82 -8.92
CA ALA A 56 -5.37 1.47 -8.22
C ALA A 56 -5.32 -0.04 -7.89
N ILE A 57 -6.40 -0.58 -7.31
CA ILE A 57 -6.46 -2.00 -6.91
C ILE A 57 -6.33 -2.94 -8.12
N LYS A 58 -6.99 -2.60 -9.23
CA LYS A 58 -6.90 -3.35 -10.48
C LYS A 58 -5.45 -3.35 -11.00
N ASN A 59 -4.82 -2.19 -11.04
CA ASN A 59 -3.45 -2.05 -11.55
C ASN A 59 -2.42 -2.78 -10.67
N ILE A 60 -2.52 -2.67 -9.34
CA ILE A 60 -1.65 -3.41 -8.40
C ILE A 60 -1.78 -4.91 -8.65
N LYS A 61 -3.01 -5.44 -8.70
CA LYS A 61 -3.24 -6.87 -8.95
C LYS A 61 -2.62 -7.32 -10.27
N GLU A 62 -2.83 -6.58 -11.35
CA GLU A 62 -2.29 -6.93 -12.69
C GLU A 62 -0.76 -6.98 -12.69
N ILE A 63 -0.09 -6.02 -12.04
CA ILE A 63 1.38 -6.01 -11.93
C ILE A 63 1.88 -7.20 -11.10
N LEU A 64 1.23 -7.48 -9.95
CA LEU A 64 1.61 -8.58 -9.08
C LEU A 64 1.40 -9.94 -9.75
N ASP A 65 0.26 -10.15 -10.41
CA ASP A 65 -0.02 -11.38 -11.16
C ASP A 65 1.01 -11.60 -12.28
N LYS A 66 1.41 -10.53 -12.97
CA LYS A 66 2.39 -10.61 -14.06
C LYS A 66 3.81 -10.90 -13.54
N THR A 67 4.17 -10.38 -12.38
CA THR A 67 5.54 -10.44 -11.85
C THR A 67 5.78 -11.69 -11.01
N PHE A 68 4.79 -12.11 -10.22
CA PHE A 68 4.92 -13.16 -9.22
C PHE A 68 3.99 -14.35 -9.46
N GLY A 69 3.26 -14.36 -10.58
CA GLY A 69 2.32 -15.42 -10.95
C GLY A 69 0.88 -15.11 -10.55
N VAL A 70 -0.06 -15.72 -11.26
CA VAL A 70 -1.50 -15.45 -11.11
C VAL A 70 -2.06 -15.90 -9.77
N GLY A 71 -3.01 -15.13 -9.23
CA GLY A 71 -3.77 -15.49 -8.02
C GLY A 71 -3.71 -14.46 -6.91
N TRP A 72 -3.16 -13.27 -7.17
CA TRP A 72 -3.09 -12.20 -6.19
C TRP A 72 -4.48 -11.62 -5.90
N ILE A 73 -4.74 -11.36 -4.62
CA ILE A 73 -5.93 -10.68 -4.13
C ILE A 73 -5.45 -9.42 -3.41
N CYS A 74 -5.99 -8.27 -3.78
CA CYS A 74 -5.67 -6.98 -3.19
C CYS A 74 -6.90 -6.42 -2.49
N LEU A 75 -6.71 -5.76 -1.35
CA LEU A 75 -7.76 -5.10 -0.57
C LEU A 75 -7.24 -3.73 -0.15
N ILE A 76 -8.00 -2.68 -0.43
CA ILE A 76 -7.67 -1.29 -0.09
C ILE A 76 -8.90 -0.67 0.57
N GLY A 77 -8.71 -0.02 1.72
CA GLY A 77 -9.80 0.64 2.43
C GLY A 77 -9.35 1.12 3.80
N GLU A 78 -10.23 1.88 4.46
CA GLU A 78 -10.03 2.39 5.81
C GLU A 78 -10.98 1.66 6.77
N SER A 79 -10.50 1.31 7.97
CA SER A 79 -11.32 0.73 9.05
C SER A 79 -12.19 -0.48 8.66
N PHE A 80 -11.60 -1.48 8.02
CA PHE A 80 -12.29 -2.71 7.63
C PHE A 80 -11.73 -3.96 8.33
N SER A 81 -12.51 -5.03 8.34
CA SER A 81 -12.12 -6.35 8.83
C SER A 81 -12.23 -7.38 7.71
N PHE A 82 -11.33 -8.36 7.70
CA PHE A 82 -11.31 -9.42 6.70
C PHE A 82 -10.89 -10.75 7.33
N ASN A 83 -11.36 -11.85 6.76
CA ASN A 83 -10.93 -13.20 7.09
C ASN A 83 -10.64 -13.94 5.77
N ILE A 84 -9.35 -14.19 5.50
CA ILE A 84 -8.88 -14.81 4.26
C ILE A 84 -7.94 -15.97 4.56
N SER A 85 -8.02 -17.02 3.76
CA SER A 85 -7.01 -18.09 3.73
C SER A 85 -6.07 -17.81 2.57
N ALA A 86 -4.78 -17.64 2.86
CA ALA A 86 -3.74 -17.37 1.87
C ALA A 86 -2.63 -18.43 1.95
N LYS A 87 -2.00 -18.73 0.81
CA LYS A 87 -0.84 -19.62 0.76
C LYS A 87 0.33 -18.97 1.51
N VAL A 88 1.09 -19.78 2.25
CA VAL A 88 2.29 -19.33 2.96
C VAL A 88 3.51 -19.47 2.05
N GLY A 89 4.24 -18.36 1.87
CA GLY A 89 5.50 -18.30 1.13
C GLY A 89 5.31 -18.17 -0.38
N ILE A 90 5.92 -17.13 -0.94
CA ILE A 90 6.15 -16.92 -2.38
C ILE A 90 7.66 -16.86 -2.59
#